data_AF-A0A7X5TJD6-F1
#
_entry.id   AF-A0A7X5TJD6-F1
#
_cell.length_a   1.000
_cell.length_b   1.000
_cell.length_c   1.000
_cell.angle_alpha   90.00
_cell.angle_beta   90.00
_cell.angle_gamma   90.00
#
_symmetry.space_group_name_H-M   'P 1'
#
loop_
_entity.id
_entity.type
_entity.pdbx_description
1 polymer ?
#
loop_
_entity_poly.entity_id
_entity_poly.type
_entity_poly.pdbx_seq_one_letter_code
_entity_poly.pdbx_strand_id
1 'polypeptide(L)' 'NSVDEIRLITGGRISFINAGNGKPVNGNNKGSLLLIWRPFIKSRCIFTTVDRDELISIGSNILKEIKSS' A
#
# COMPACT_ATOMS: atom_id res chain seq x y z
N ASN A 1 -0.83 9.77 -19.24
CA ASN A 1 -0.36 8.80 -18.23
C ASN A 1 -1.50 8.41 -17.30
N SER A 2 -2.02 7.20 -17.45
CA SER A 2 -3.02 6.59 -16.56
C SER A 2 -2.35 5.72 -15.49
N VAL A 3 -3.07 5.44 -14.40
CA VAL A 3 -2.66 4.46 -13.37
C VAL A 3 -2.53 3.08 -14.01
N ASP A 4 -1.48 2.32 -13.71
CA ASP A 4 -1.31 0.96 -14.25
C ASP A 4 -2.16 -0.05 -13.47
N GLU A 5 -2.18 0.04 -12.14
CA GLU A 5 -2.95 -0.83 -11.27
C GLU A 5 -3.56 -0.05 -10.10
N ILE A 6 -4.83 -0.33 -9.81
CA ILE A 6 -5.52 0.07 -8.59
C ILE A 6 -5.64 -1.16 -7.71
N ARG A 7 -5.12 -1.09 -6.48
CA ARG A 7 -5.24 -2.17 -5.50
C ARG A 7 -6.07 -1.73 -4.31
N LEU A 8 -7.24 -2.34 -4.13
CA LEU A 8 -8.11 -2.11 -2.99
C LEU A 8 -7.74 -3.02 -1.82
N ILE A 9 -7.55 -2.45 -0.64
CA ILE A 9 -7.32 -3.21 0.58
C ILE A 9 -8.67 -3.64 1.17
N THR A 10 -8.77 -4.93 1.44
CA THR A 10 -9.91 -5.63 2.05
C THR A 10 -9.55 -6.12 3.46
N GLY A 11 -10.51 -6.64 4.22
CA GLY A 11 -10.24 -7.16 5.58
C GLY A 11 -9.92 -6.10 6.64
N GLY A 12 -10.00 -4.82 6.31
CA GLY A 12 -9.74 -3.73 7.25
C GLY A 12 -9.28 -2.46 6.55
N ARG A 13 -8.49 -1.65 7.28
CA ARG A 13 -7.89 -0.41 6.78
C ARG A 13 -6.43 -0.34 7.20
N ILE A 14 -5.63 0.37 6.41
CA ILE A 14 -4.26 0.76 6.78
C ILE A 14 -4.23 2.19 7.27
N SER A 15 -3.38 2.43 8.27
CA SER A 15 -3.06 3.76 8.79
C SER A 15 -1.67 4.17 8.32
N PHE A 16 -1.48 5.46 8.07
CA PHE A 16 -0.19 6.01 7.66
C PHE A 16 0.44 6.78 8.81
N ILE A 17 1.77 6.72 8.85
CA ILE A 17 2.58 7.59 9.70
C ILE A 17 2.91 8.85 8.90
N ASN A 18 2.67 10.01 9.50
CA ASN A 18 3.06 11.27 8.89
C ASN A 18 4.59 11.37 8.88
N ALA A 19 5.18 11.59 7.70
CA ALA A 19 6.63 11.63 7.53
C ALA A 19 7.30 12.81 8.25
N GLY A 20 6.61 13.94 8.44
CA GLY A 20 7.17 15.14 9.06
C GLY A 20 7.25 15.07 10.58
N ASN A 21 6.36 14.32 11.25
CA ASN A 21 6.31 14.26 12.71
C ASN A 21 6.36 12.83 13.30
N GLY A 22 6.37 11.80 12.46
CA GLY A 22 6.43 10.40 12.88
C GLY A 22 5.17 9.89 13.60
N LYS A 23 4.08 10.65 13.64
CA LYS A 23 2.85 10.27 14.35
C LYS A 23 1.83 9.63 13.40
N PRO A 24 0.99 8.70 13.90
CA PRO A 24 -0.15 8.20 13.14
C PRO A 24 -1.08 9.34 12.73
N VAL A 25 -1.54 9.32 11.47
CA VAL A 25 -2.55 10.26 10.99
C VAL A 25 -3.93 9.70 11.33
N ASN A 26 -4.59 10.30 12.31
CA ASN A 26 -6.01 10.05 12.57
C ASN A 26 -6.83 10.74 11.47
N GLY A 27 -7.51 9.96 10.61
CA GLY A 27 -8.49 10.52 9.68
C GLY A 27 -8.49 9.98 8.24
N ASN A 28 -7.72 8.95 7.88
CA ASN A 28 -7.89 8.34 6.55
C ASN A 28 -9.10 7.38 6.54
N ASN A 29 -10.29 7.96 6.44
CA ASN A 29 -11.59 7.31 6.64
C ASN A 29 -12.27 6.84 5.34
N LYS A 30 -11.67 7.07 4.17
CA LYS A 30 -12.22 6.66 2.86
C LYS A 30 -11.28 5.71 2.13
N GLY A 31 -11.41 4.42 2.40
CA GLY A 31 -10.90 3.34 1.54
C GLY A 31 -9.38 3.26 1.40
N SER A 32 -8.79 2.17 1.85
CA SER A 32 -7.36 1.91 1.69
C SER A 32 -7.08 1.45 0.24
N LEU A 33 -6.95 2.40 -0.69
CA LEU A 33 -6.63 2.17 -2.11
C LEU A 33 -5.17 2.53 -2.38
N LEU A 34 -4.46 1.66 -3.11
CA LEU A 34 -3.13 1.94 -3.64
C LEU A 34 -3.23 2.20 -5.14
N LEU A 35 -2.65 3.31 -5.60
CA LEU A 35 -2.50 3.63 -7.01
C LEU A 35 -1.05 3.31 -7.39
N ILE A 36 -0.87 2.38 -8.33
CA ILE A 36 0.45 1.88 -8.73
C ILE A 36 0.73 2.33 -10.17
N TRP A 37 1.81 3.07 -10.34
CA TRP A 37 2.36 3.42 -11.65
C TRP A 37 3.60 2.57 -11.90
N ARG A 38 3.67 1.93 -13.06
CA ARG A 38 4.86 1.20 -13.53
C ARG A 38 5.45 1.96 -14.72
N PRO A 39 6.71 2.42 -14.64
CA PRO A 39 7.31 3.21 -15.70
C PRO A 39 7.62 2.32 -16.92
N PHE A 40 7.77 2.95 -18.09
CA PHE A 40 8.22 2.32 -19.35
C PHE A 40 7.33 1.20 -19.90
N ILE A 41 6.10 1.06 -19.40
CA ILE A 41 5.11 0.13 -19.94
C ILE A 41 3.81 0.86 -20.27
N LYS A 42 3.01 0.29 -21.17
CA LYS A 42 1.63 0.71 -21.36
C LYS A 42 0.83 0.33 -20.11
N SER A 43 0.18 1.31 -19.48
CA SER A 43 -0.71 1.06 -18.34
C SER A 43 -1.76 0.01 -18.70
N ARG A 44 -1.88 -0.99 -17.83
CA ARG A 44 -2.78 -2.13 -18.01
C ARG A 44 -4.18 -1.86 -17.46
N CYS A 45 -4.36 -0.78 -16.71
CA CYS A 45 -5.62 -0.37 -16.11
C CYS A 45 -6.29 -1.49 -15.29
N ILE A 46 -5.51 -2.26 -14.53
CA ILE A 46 -6.02 -3.41 -13.78
C ILE A 46 -6.53 -3.01 -12.39
N PHE A 47 -7.53 -3.74 -11.90
CA PHE A 47 -8.06 -3.61 -10.55
C PHE A 47 -7.83 -4.91 -9.78
N THR A 48 -7.22 -4.81 -8.60
CA THR A 48 -6.92 -5.96 -7.74
C THR A 48 -7.35 -5.67 -6.30
N THR A 49 -7.45 -6.74 -5.50
CA THR A 49 -7.69 -6.66 -4.06
C THR A 49 -6.55 -7.32 -3.30
N VAL A 50 -6.30 -6.86 -2.08
CA VAL A 50 -5.39 -7.53 -1.14
C VAL A 50 -5.99 -7.49 0.27
N ASP A 51 -5.79 -8.56 1.05
CA ASP A 51 -6.18 -8.54 2.46
C ASP A 51 -5.20 -7.68 3.28
N ARG A 52 -5.73 -6.96 4.28
CA ARG A 52 -4.94 -6.05 5.12
C ARG A 52 -3.87 -6.81 5.89
N ASP A 53 -4.22 -7.92 6.53
CA ASP A 53 -3.30 -8.65 7.40
C ASP A 53 -2.22 -9.36 6.56
N GLU A 54 -2.58 -9.86 5.37
CA GLU A 54 -1.62 -10.37 4.39
C GLU A 54 -0.60 -9.29 4.00
N LEU A 55 -1.07 -8.09 3.65
CA LEU A 55 -0.20 -6.98 3.27
C LEU A 55 0.79 -6.59 4.38
N ILE A 56 0.32 -6.53 5.63
CA ILE A 56 1.15 -6.21 6.81
C ILE A 56 2.17 -7.32 7.08
N SER A 57 1.78 -8.59 6.92
CA SER A 57 2.67 -9.74 7.10
C SER A 57 3.83 -9.71 6.10
N ILE A 58 3.53 -9.51 4.81
CA ILE A 58 4.55 -9.40 3.75
C ILE A 58 5.53 -8.26 4.06
N GLY A 59 5.01 -7.06 4.36
CA GLY A 59 5.86 -5.91 4.68
C GLY A 59 6.74 -6.13 5.92
N SER A 60 6.20 -6.80 6.95
CA SER A 60 6.95 -7.11 8.17
C SER A 60 8.11 -8.07 7.92
N ASN A 61 7.95 -9.04 7.02
CA ASN A 61 9.01 -9.98 6.66
C ASN A 61 10.13 -9.26 5.89
N ILE A 62 9.79 -8.43 4.90
CA ILE A 62 10.77 -7.63 4.15
C ILE A 62 11.56 -6.71 5.09
N LEU A 63 10.90 -6.04 6.03
CA LEU A 63 11.57 -5.15 6.99
C LEU A 63 12.48 -5.91 7.95
N LYS A 64 12.19 -7.17 8.28
CA LYS A 64 13.09 -8.01 9.08
C LYS A 64 14.34 -8.35 8.28
N GLU A 65 14.19 -8.77 7.02
CA GLU A 65 15.32 -9.10 6.13
C GLU A 65 16.29 -7.91 5.94
N ILE A 66 15.74 -6.70 5.77
CA ILE A 66 16.54 -5.47 5.66
C ILE A 66 17.32 -5.19 6.96
N LYS A 67 16.73 -5.44 8.13
CA LYS A 67 17.38 -5.18 9.43
C LYS A 67 18.43 -6.21 9.80
N SER A 68 18.33 -7.43 9.26
CA SER A 68 19.31 -8.49 9.47
C SER A 68 20.50 -8.44 8.50
N SER A 69 20.45 -7.55 7.50
CA SER A 69 21.50 -7.31 6.50
C SER A 69 22.37 -6.13 6.90
#